data_AF-A0A945SER4-F1
#
_entry.id   AF-A0A945SER4-F1
#
_cell.length_a   1.000
_cell.length_b   1.000
_cell.length_c   1.000
_cell.angle_alpha   90.00
_cell.angle_beta   90.00
_cell.angle_gamma   90.00
#
_symmetry.space_group_name_H-M   'P 1'
#
loop_
_entity.id
_entity.type
_entity.pdbx_description
1 polymer ?
#
loop_
_entity_poly.entity_id
_entity_poly.type
_entity_poly.pdbx_seq_one_letter_code
_entity_poly.pdbx_strand_id
1 'polypeptide(L)'
;MKYLSFLLLFLLSSCTWNEIIPVSESDICNPEEQYYLDVVQPIIENNCAGCHNVNSDRLAILNSFDGVIDALNNYSLKDRVTSLQMPQYGSPPLSESEINIIQKWADCE
;
A
#
# COMPACT_ATOMS: atom_id res chain seq x y z
N MET A 1 -37.86 31.12 -37.29
CA MET A 1 -36.43 31.41 -37.08
C MET A 1 -36.00 30.73 -35.78
N LYS A 2 -35.82 29.41 -35.80
CA LYS A 2 -34.65 28.72 -36.35
C LYS A 2 -33.40 28.88 -35.47
N TYR A 3 -33.56 28.82 -34.15
CA TYR A 3 -32.51 28.50 -33.17
C TYR A 3 -33.19 27.86 -31.94
N LEU A 4 -34.09 26.89 -32.09
CA LEU A 4 -33.69 25.48 -32.22
C LEU A 4 -32.34 25.21 -31.54
N SER A 5 -32.41 24.60 -30.36
CA SER A 5 -31.53 23.48 -30.04
C SER A 5 -30.03 23.74 -30.13
N PHE A 6 -29.50 24.79 -29.49
CA PHE A 6 -28.05 24.93 -29.33
C PHE A 6 -27.59 25.29 -27.92
N LEU A 7 -28.43 25.04 -26.91
CA LEU A 7 -28.02 24.97 -25.51
C LEU A 7 -28.07 23.50 -25.02
N LEU A 8 -27.77 22.57 -25.92
CA LEU A 8 -27.74 21.12 -25.68
C LEU A 8 -26.35 20.51 -25.95
N LEU A 9 -25.29 21.31 -25.97
CA LEU A 9 -23.93 20.85 -26.30
C LEU A 9 -22.84 21.42 -25.39
N PHE A 10 -23.17 21.67 -24.12
CA PHE A 10 -22.16 21.76 -23.06
C PHE A 10 -22.24 20.54 -22.12
N LEU A 11 -22.57 19.39 -22.71
CA LEU A 11 -22.18 18.06 -22.21
C LEU A 11 -20.75 17.74 -22.69
N LEU A 12 -19.83 18.70 -22.56
CA LEU A 12 -18.41 18.37 -22.64
C LEU A 12 -18.02 17.84 -21.27
N SER A 13 -18.27 16.54 -21.13
CA SER A 13 -17.65 15.67 -20.15
C SER A 13 -16.20 16.10 -19.92
N SER A 14 -15.93 16.74 -18.79
CA SER A 14 -14.58 16.78 -18.22
C SER A 14 -14.28 15.38 -17.68
N CYS A 15 -14.09 14.41 -18.59
CA CYS A 15 -13.32 13.24 -18.27
C CYS A 15 -11.88 13.74 -18.19
N THR A 16 -11.39 13.96 -16.97
CA THR A 16 -9.95 13.99 -16.76
C THR A 16 -9.46 12.59 -17.13
N TRP A 17 -8.69 12.48 -18.20
CA TRP A 17 -7.91 11.28 -18.42
C TRP A 17 -6.93 11.22 -17.25
N ASN A 18 -7.24 10.40 -16.25
CA ASN A 18 -6.21 9.89 -15.37
C ASN A 18 -5.40 8.96 -16.27
N GLU A 19 -4.29 9.46 -16.81
CA GLU A 19 -3.28 8.56 -17.35
C GLU A 19 -2.99 7.59 -16.21
N ILE A 20 -3.36 6.34 -16.41
CA ILE A 20 -2.78 5.26 -15.61
C ILE A 20 -1.33 5.28 -16.06
N ILE A 21 -0.51 6.12 -15.40
CA ILE A 21 0.93 6.13 -15.61
C ILE A 21 1.32 4.66 -15.46
N PRO A 22 1.80 4.00 -16.52
CA PRO A 22 2.37 2.67 -16.34
C PRO A 22 3.55 2.92 -15.43
N VAL A 23 3.40 2.53 -14.15
CA VAL A 23 4.41 2.71 -13.11
C VAL A 23 5.71 2.26 -13.74
N SER A 24 6.56 3.23 -14.07
CA SER A 24 7.80 2.90 -14.73
C SER A 24 8.59 2.08 -13.70
N GLU A 25 9.31 1.06 -14.15
CA GLU A 25 10.09 0.21 -13.25
C GLU A 25 11.11 1.05 -12.41
N SER A 26 11.38 2.28 -12.85
CA SER A 26 12.14 3.31 -12.12
C SER A 26 11.37 4.12 -11.07
N ASP A 27 10.04 4.17 -11.10
CA ASP A 27 9.22 4.87 -10.09
C ASP A 27 8.94 4.00 -8.85
N ILE A 28 9.12 2.68 -8.96
CA ILE A 28 8.91 1.73 -7.86
C ILE A 28 9.96 1.96 -6.74
N CYS A 29 11.16 2.43 -7.10
CA CYS A 29 12.27 2.66 -6.17
C CYS A 29 12.50 4.12 -5.78
N ASN A 30 11.53 5.01 -5.97
CA ASN A 30 11.54 6.28 -5.25
C ASN A 30 10.81 6.02 -3.93
N PRO A 31 11.48 5.96 -2.76
CA PRO A 31 10.82 5.79 -1.47
C PRO A 31 10.04 7.07 -1.17
N GLU A 32 8.91 7.23 -1.83
CA GLU A 32 7.94 8.23 -1.49
C GLU A 32 7.24 7.70 -0.26
N GLU A 33 7.50 8.33 0.89
CA GLU A 33 6.74 8.15 2.12
C GLU A 33 5.23 8.09 1.84
N GLN A 34 4.76 8.84 0.84
CA GLN A 34 3.40 8.83 0.35
C GLN A 34 2.92 7.47 -0.19
N TYR A 35 3.75 6.71 -0.90
CA TYR A 35 3.39 5.36 -1.36
C TYR A 35 3.19 4.40 -0.19
N TYR A 36 4.05 4.49 0.83
CA TYR A 36 3.84 3.74 2.07
C TYR A 36 2.48 4.10 2.69
N LEU A 37 2.18 5.39 2.87
CA LEU A 37 0.94 5.85 3.49
C LEU A 37 -0.31 5.42 2.72
N ASP A 38 -0.27 5.51 1.38
CA ASP A 38 -1.44 5.25 0.53
C ASP A 38 -1.68 3.76 0.28
N VAL A 39 -0.62 2.94 0.23
CA VAL A 39 -0.69 1.57 -0.28
C VAL A 39 -0.31 0.52 0.77
N VAL A 40 0.79 0.74 1.50
CA VAL A 40 1.35 -0.27 2.42
C VAL A 40 0.72 -0.17 3.80
N GLN A 41 0.60 1.05 4.35
CA GLN A 41 0.06 1.31 5.67
C GLN A 41 -1.33 0.69 5.88
N PRO A 42 -2.30 0.80 4.94
CA PRO A 42 -3.62 0.19 5.13
C PRO A 42 -3.54 -1.34 5.27
N ILE A 43 -2.60 -2.00 4.60
CA ILE A 43 -2.41 -3.45 4.71
C ILE A 43 -1.86 -3.80 6.10
N ILE A 44 -0.85 -3.05 6.56
CA ILE A 44 -0.25 -3.23 7.89
C ILE A 44 -1.27 -3.00 9.00
N GLU A 45 -2.08 -1.94 8.91
CA GLU A 45 -3.10 -1.60 9.91
C GLU A 45 -4.19 -2.68 9.99
N ASN A 46 -4.67 -3.16 8.83
CA ASN A 46 -5.75 -4.15 8.79
C ASN A 46 -5.32 -5.56 9.19
N ASN A 47 -4.07 -5.95 8.92
CA ASN A 47 -3.62 -7.33 9.04
C ASN A 47 -2.59 -7.57 10.16
N CYS A 48 -1.91 -6.54 10.64
CA CYS A 48 -0.77 -6.69 11.56
C CYS A 48 -0.96 -5.93 12.87
N ALA A 49 -1.47 -4.69 12.81
CA ALA A 49 -1.52 -3.80 13.96
C ALA A 49 -2.33 -4.35 15.14
N GLY A 50 -3.30 -5.26 14.92
CA GLY A 50 -4.05 -5.90 16.01
C GLY A 50 -3.19 -6.63 17.04
N CYS A 51 -2.03 -7.17 16.63
CA CYS A 51 -1.05 -7.80 17.52
C CYS A 51 0.27 -7.01 17.63
N HIS A 52 0.57 -6.16 16.65
CA HIS A 52 1.81 -5.43 16.52
C HIS A 52 1.68 -3.92 16.82
N ASN A 53 0.80 -3.53 17.75
CA ASN A 53 0.59 -2.13 18.16
C ASN A 53 1.07 -1.81 19.58
N VAL A 54 1.53 -2.81 20.34
CA VAL A 54 1.99 -2.63 21.72
C VAL A 54 3.51 -2.67 21.80
N ASN A 55 4.09 -1.76 22.59
CA ASN A 55 5.49 -1.81 22.98
C ASN A 55 5.73 -3.06 23.84
N SER A 56 6.04 -4.18 23.18
CA SER A 56 6.56 -5.36 23.85
C SER A 56 7.96 -5.61 23.32
N ASP A 57 8.93 -5.86 24.21
CA ASP A 57 10.32 -6.13 23.86
C ASP A 57 10.51 -7.36 22.94
N ARG A 58 9.42 -8.06 22.59
CA ARG A 58 9.40 -9.33 21.86
C ARG A 58 8.76 -9.24 20.48
N LEU A 59 8.07 -8.16 20.15
CA LEU A 59 7.34 -8.00 18.89
C LEU A 59 7.76 -6.70 18.22
N ALA A 60 7.91 -6.75 16.89
CA ALA A 60 8.07 -5.55 16.09
C ALA A 60 6.82 -4.66 16.23
N ILE A 61 7.04 -3.35 16.34
CA ILE A 61 5.99 -2.33 16.44
C ILE A 61 5.65 -1.87 15.02
N LEU A 62 4.39 -2.00 14.61
CA LEU A 62 3.94 -1.74 13.24
C LEU A 62 2.82 -0.69 13.17
N ASN A 63 2.76 0.23 14.15
CA ASN A 63 1.75 1.30 14.21
C ASN A 63 2.29 2.68 13.80
N SER A 64 3.51 2.74 13.28
CA SER A 64 4.15 3.94 12.74
C SER A 64 5.07 3.57 11.59
N PHE A 65 5.34 4.52 10.70
CA PHE A 65 6.30 4.33 9.60
C PHE A 65 7.67 3.88 10.11
N ASP A 66 8.24 4.61 11.08
CA ASP A 66 9.52 4.25 11.70
C ASP A 66 9.53 2.83 12.28
N GLY A 67 8.42 2.40 12.89
CA GLY A 67 8.28 1.05 13.42
C GLY A 67 8.28 -0.02 12.33
N VAL A 68 7.61 0.25 11.20
CA VAL A 68 7.63 -0.67 10.04
C VAL A 68 9.01 -0.70 9.38
N ILE A 69 9.71 0.43 9.27
CA ILE A 69 11.09 0.49 8.78
C ILE A 69 12.04 -0.26 9.73
N ASP A 70 11.88 -0.11 11.04
CA ASP A 70 12.61 -0.90 12.03
C ASP A 70 12.32 -2.39 11.90
N ALA A 71 11.06 -2.77 11.69
CA ALA A 71 10.66 -4.16 11.47
C ALA A 71 11.27 -4.76 10.20
N LEU A 72 11.37 -3.95 9.14
CA LEU A 72 12.01 -4.34 7.89
C LEU A 72 13.51 -4.61 8.09
N ASN A 73 14.19 -3.69 8.77
CA ASN A 73 15.63 -3.75 8.97
C ASN A 73 16.08 -4.77 10.02
N ASN A 74 15.32 -4.93 11.10
CA ASN A 74 15.75 -5.65 12.31
C ASN A 74 14.92 -6.89 12.65
N TYR A 75 13.74 -7.08 12.04
CA TYR A 75 12.80 -8.15 12.42
C TYR A 75 12.33 -9.05 11.27
N SER A 76 12.99 -8.95 10.10
CA SER A 76 12.75 -9.76 8.92
C SER A 76 11.30 -9.68 8.42
N LEU A 77 10.69 -8.49 8.44
CA LEU A 77 9.30 -8.28 8.02
C LEU A 77 9.02 -8.90 6.64
N LYS A 78 9.85 -8.58 5.64
CA LYS A 78 9.71 -9.08 4.26
C LYS A 78 9.71 -10.61 4.20
N ASP A 79 10.68 -11.25 4.85
CA ASP A 79 10.81 -12.71 4.84
C ASP A 79 9.62 -13.38 5.54
N ARG A 80 9.15 -12.83 6.67
CA ARG A 80 8.03 -13.40 7.43
C ARG A 80 6.71 -13.32 6.65
N VAL A 81 6.51 -12.25 5.89
CA VAL A 81 5.34 -12.07 5.02
C VAL A 81 5.43 -13.00 3.80
N THR A 82 6.57 -13.01 3.08
CA THR A 82 6.73 -13.81 1.86
C THR A 82 6.78 -15.32 2.12
N SER A 83 7.25 -15.74 3.29
CA SER A 83 7.23 -17.15 3.74
C SER A 83 5.94 -17.58 4.43
N LEU A 84 4.91 -16.72 4.47
CA LEU A 84 3.60 -16.98 5.09
C LEU A 84 3.69 -17.34 6.59
N GLN A 85 4.76 -16.91 7.26
CA GLN A 85 4.89 -17.08 8.71
C GLN A 85 4.04 -16.07 9.49
N MET A 86 3.78 -14.92 8.88
CA MET A 86 2.89 -13.88 9.41
C MET A 86 1.83 -13.51 8.37
N PRO A 87 0.57 -13.25 8.80
CA PRO A 87 0.05 -13.44 10.16
C PRO A 87 0.10 -14.90 10.65
N GLN A 88 0.19 -15.10 11.96
CA GLN A 88 0.34 -16.43 12.56
C GLN A 88 -0.83 -17.38 12.22
N TYR A 89 -0.57 -18.69 12.24
CA TYR A 89 -1.56 -19.73 11.98
C TYR A 89 -2.86 -19.51 12.79
N GLY A 90 -4.00 -19.52 12.10
CA GLY A 90 -5.32 -19.23 12.69
C GLY A 90 -5.79 -17.79 12.54
N SER A 91 -4.92 -16.89 12.09
CA SER A 91 -5.31 -15.55 11.60
C SER A 91 -5.60 -15.61 10.09
N PRO A 92 -6.44 -14.72 9.55
CA PRO A 92 -6.61 -14.60 8.10
C PRO A 92 -5.25 -14.38 7.42
N PRO A 93 -4.90 -15.18 6.40
CA PRO A 93 -3.66 -14.97 5.65
C PRO A 93 -3.78 -13.70 4.80
N LEU A 94 -2.65 -13.06 4.53
CA LEU A 94 -2.57 -12.05 3.49
C LEU A 94 -2.90 -12.68 2.13
N SER A 95 -3.56 -11.92 1.27
CA SER A 95 -3.70 -12.28 -0.13
C SER A 95 -2.35 -12.20 -0.85
N GLU A 96 -2.20 -12.92 -1.95
CA GLU A 96 -1.00 -12.86 -2.80
C GLU A 96 -0.71 -11.44 -3.29
N SER A 97 -1.76 -10.64 -3.55
CA SER A 97 -1.62 -9.23 -3.93
C SER A 97 -1.03 -8.39 -2.80
N GLU A 98 -1.49 -8.56 -1.56
CA GLU A 98 -0.96 -7.84 -0.41
C GLU A 98 0.50 -8.22 -0.12
N ILE A 99 0.84 -9.51 -0.23
CA ILE A 99 2.23 -9.99 -0.11
C ILE A 99 3.11 -9.32 -1.16
N ASN A 100 2.68 -9.28 -2.41
CA ASN A 100 3.43 -8.67 -3.51
C ASN A 100 3.62 -7.16 -3.32
N ILE A 101 2.60 -6.45 -2.83
CA ILE A 101 2.69 -5.02 -2.51
C ILE A 101 3.76 -4.78 -1.43
N ILE A 102 3.69 -5.52 -0.31
CA ILE A 102 4.66 -5.40 0.78
C ILE A 102 6.06 -5.76 0.30
N GLN A 103 6.21 -6.85 -0.45
CA GLN A 103 7.50 -7.30 -0.97
C GLN A 103 8.13 -6.25 -1.88
N LYS A 104 7.39 -5.73 -2.87
CA LYS A 104 7.89 -4.74 -3.80
C LYS A 104 8.32 -3.46 -3.09
N TRP A 105 7.50 -2.96 -2.17
CA TRP A 105 7.88 -1.81 -1.36
C TRP A 105 9.15 -2.09 -0.53
N ALA A 106 9.21 -3.23 0.15
CA ALA A 106 10.34 -3.62 0.98
C ALA A 106 11.62 -3.97 0.21
N ASP A 107 11.57 -4.12 -1.12
CA ASP A 107 12.74 -4.25 -1.98
C ASP A 107 13.33 -2.88 -2.38
N CYS A 108 12.59 -1.80 -2.10
CA CYS A 108 12.94 -0.42 -2.46
C CYS A 108 13.44 0.43 -1.27
N GLU A 109 13.24 -0.06 -0.04
CA GLU A 109 13.75 0.52 1.21
C GLU A 109 15.08 -0.12 1.63
#